data_AF-A0A4P7ZDV1-F1
#
_entry.id   AF-A0A4P7ZDV1-F1
#
_cell.length_a   1.000
_cell.length_b   1.000
_cell.length_c   1.000
_cell.angle_alpha   90.00
_cell.angle_beta   90.00
_cell.angle_gamma   90.00
#
_symmetry.space_group_name_H-M   'P 1'
#
loop_
_entity.id
_entity.type
_entity.pdbx_description
1 polymer ?
#
loop_
_entity_poly.entity_id
_entity_poly.type
_entity_poly.pdbx_seq_one_letter_code
_entity_poly.pdbx_strand_id
1 'polypeptide(L)'
;MAFRSGMLLARSLNIPVSPSCGGVVMSRHHSALVTAALAMIVVVAMTAHVVWRDRQTTIAQMEALAVDMAKVVESHVLHTTKGADIALHQAAAVVDAAGSLEAVRSHPYWYRLRDALANVDGGETLWLFDVKGDAVVGAGRQQDRPINIADRPYFQAVMAGADLVISPALRSRLDNRIIFIIARPIRDWTGEIIGVASTGMRTEWLVNFYALMSFGLETTVTVFRTDGEIVARNPDLASQIGKNNRNGPLFQEQLPRSPTGVYWARSMLDGKERLAAYRLIPDLNLVVYTGIDSGSVFAAWQSRSLWFVAEVALTTILVLFLLLWGAGMIRREHLVQKRALEAEGAARQLDADLHQARRDTLTGLPARGLFLEIAEGLRRSAKKKGAILAFLYIDLDGFKGVNDRHGHEQGDKVLRTVAEIMRRTTRDGDLLGRLGGDEFVICLSGHAPDVRAVATGVAARIIKEVRDLDLGVGCSIGIGLTAEDCDDLACALHLADAAMYRAKKAGKGAWSIHEPAQEPCLSCNSEMVA
;
A
#
# COMPACT_ATOMS: atom_id res chain seq x y z
N MET A 1 -55.88 1.09 -13.90
CA MET A 1 -56.77 2.27 -13.79
C MET A 1 -56.04 3.29 -12.92
N ALA A 2 -55.17 4.11 -13.50
CA ALA A 2 -55.49 5.36 -14.19
C ALA A 2 -55.86 6.48 -13.19
N PHE A 3 -54.89 7.31 -12.84
CA PHE A 3 -55.13 8.71 -12.49
C PHE A 3 -54.01 9.57 -13.09
N ARG A 4 -54.20 9.94 -14.36
CA ARG A 4 -53.67 11.17 -14.96
C ARG A 4 -54.66 12.27 -14.62
N SER A 5 -54.19 13.42 -14.16
CA SER A 5 -54.74 14.76 -14.48
C SER A 5 -53.95 15.82 -13.71
N GLY A 6 -53.46 16.84 -14.42
CA GLY A 6 -52.87 18.02 -13.79
C GLY A 6 -51.73 18.66 -14.59
N MET A 7 -51.99 19.01 -15.86
CA MET A 7 -51.15 19.94 -16.62
C MET A 7 -51.85 21.31 -16.63
N LEU A 8 -51.05 22.38 -16.50
CA LEU A 8 -51.33 23.81 -16.66
C LEU A 8 -51.39 24.63 -15.36
N LEU A 9 -50.31 25.38 -15.08
CA LEU A 9 -50.36 26.85 -15.06
C LEU A 9 -48.96 27.47 -14.89
N ALA A 10 -48.85 28.69 -15.44
CA ALA A 10 -47.84 29.72 -15.20
C ALA A 10 -46.43 29.55 -15.81
N ARG A 11 -46.34 30.06 -17.05
CA ARG A 11 -45.22 30.88 -17.53
C ARG A 11 -44.86 31.98 -16.52
N SER A 12 -43.62 32.47 -16.67
CA SER A 12 -42.99 33.66 -16.09
C SER A 12 -42.37 33.53 -14.71
N LEU A 13 -41.08 33.16 -14.69
CA LEU A 13 -40.08 33.80 -13.84
C LEU A 13 -38.72 33.67 -14.53
N ASN A 14 -38.24 34.82 -15.01
CA ASN A 14 -36.93 35.02 -15.61
C ASN A 14 -35.90 34.98 -14.47
N ILE A 15 -35.22 33.84 -14.29
CA ILE A 15 -34.12 33.71 -13.32
C ILE A 15 -32.81 33.92 -14.09
N PRO A 16 -31.95 34.87 -13.69
CA PRO A 16 -30.68 35.09 -14.36
C PRO A 16 -29.74 33.91 -14.07
N VAL A 17 -29.15 33.35 -15.13
CA VAL A 17 -28.08 32.36 -15.03
C VAL A 17 -26.82 33.09 -14.56
N SER A 18 -26.46 32.94 -13.29
CA SER A 18 -25.18 33.40 -12.75
C SER A 18 -24.04 32.49 -13.23
N PRO A 19 -22.90 33.04 -13.69
CA PRO A 19 -21.74 32.23 -14.03
C PRO A 19 -20.89 32.00 -12.78
N SER A 20 -20.96 30.81 -12.18
CA SER A 20 -19.99 30.41 -11.15
C SER A 20 -19.71 28.91 -11.19
N CYS A 21 -19.17 28.43 -12.31
CA CYS A 21 -18.48 27.14 -12.38
C CYS A 21 -16.97 27.38 -12.46
N GLY A 22 -16.38 27.81 -11.34
CA GLY A 22 -14.92 27.96 -11.18
C GLY A 22 -14.33 27.21 -9.98
N GLY A 23 -15.17 26.71 -9.05
CA GLY A 23 -14.69 26.17 -7.76
C GLY A 23 -14.66 24.64 -7.61
N VAL A 24 -15.20 23.87 -8.56
CA VAL A 24 -15.54 22.46 -8.30
C VAL A 24 -14.33 21.50 -8.40
N VAL A 25 -13.26 21.88 -9.10
CA VAL A 25 -12.13 20.96 -9.37
C VAL A 25 -11.15 20.84 -8.19
N MET A 26 -10.98 21.89 -7.37
CA MET A 26 -10.13 21.80 -6.15
C MET A 26 -10.76 20.96 -5.02
N SER A 27 -12.08 20.77 -5.03
CA SER A 27 -12.80 20.04 -3.96
C SER A 27 -12.53 18.53 -3.97
N ARG A 28 -12.35 17.93 -5.16
CA ARG A 28 -12.24 16.47 -5.32
C ARG A 28 -10.91 15.89 -4.80
N HIS A 29 -9.82 16.64 -4.93
CA HIS A 29 -8.52 16.21 -4.40
C HIS A 29 -8.45 16.31 -2.88
N HIS A 30 -9.05 17.36 -2.30
CA HIS A 30 -9.18 17.50 -0.85
C HIS A 30 -10.07 16.40 -0.25
N SER A 31 -11.22 16.09 -0.86
CA SER A 31 -12.09 15.03 -0.36
C SER A 31 -11.42 13.66 -0.38
N ALA A 32 -10.63 13.35 -1.42
CA ALA A 32 -9.91 12.07 -1.52
C ALA A 32 -8.81 11.92 -0.46
N LEU A 33 -8.08 13.00 -0.15
CA LEU A 33 -7.06 13.00 0.91
C LEU A 33 -7.70 12.83 2.29
N VAL A 34 -8.83 13.49 2.55
CA VAL A 34 -9.57 13.36 3.81
C VAL A 34 -10.10 11.93 3.98
N THR A 35 -10.67 11.32 2.94
CA THR A 35 -11.13 9.92 3.02
C THR A 35 -9.99 8.94 3.24
N ALA A 36 -8.83 9.15 2.61
CA ALA A 36 -7.66 8.30 2.82
C ALA A 36 -7.10 8.44 4.24
N ALA A 37 -7.07 9.66 4.78
CA ALA A 37 -6.67 9.92 6.16
C ALA A 37 -7.63 9.26 7.16
N LEU A 38 -8.94 9.36 6.95
CA LEU A 38 -9.94 8.69 7.77
C LEU A 38 -9.81 7.17 7.72
N ALA A 39 -9.62 6.59 6.53
CA ALA A 39 -9.39 5.15 6.38
C ALA A 39 -8.12 4.71 7.14
N MET A 40 -7.05 5.51 7.11
CA MET A 40 -5.83 5.24 7.87
C MET A 40 -6.07 5.24 9.38
N ILE A 41 -6.81 6.23 9.88
CA ILE A 41 -7.17 6.31 11.30
C ILE A 41 -7.95 5.07 11.73
N VAL A 42 -8.89 4.59 10.89
CA VAL A 42 -9.65 3.37 11.16
C VAL A 42 -8.74 2.14 11.21
N VAL A 43 -7.81 1.99 10.26
CA VAL A 43 -6.84 0.87 10.26
C VAL A 43 -5.98 0.88 11.52
N VAL A 44 -5.45 2.04 11.92
CA VAL A 44 -4.67 2.19 13.16
C VAL A 44 -5.52 1.85 14.39
N ALA A 45 -6.74 2.37 14.48
CA ALA A 45 -7.64 2.10 15.60
C ALA A 45 -8.02 0.61 15.70
N MET A 46 -8.33 -0.03 14.58
CA MET A 46 -8.61 -1.48 14.54
C MET A 46 -7.38 -2.30 14.93
N THR A 47 -6.20 -1.92 14.45
CA THR A 47 -4.94 -2.61 14.79
C THR A 47 -4.65 -2.52 16.29
N ALA A 48 -4.78 -1.32 16.86
CA ALA A 48 -4.64 -1.09 18.30
C ALA A 48 -5.68 -1.90 19.10
N HIS A 49 -6.92 -1.97 18.64
CA HIS A 49 -7.97 -2.76 19.27
C HIS A 49 -7.66 -4.27 19.24
N VAL A 50 -7.18 -4.80 18.11
CA VAL A 50 -6.79 -6.22 17.98
C VAL A 50 -5.62 -6.55 18.90
N VAL A 51 -4.57 -5.71 18.91
CA VAL A 51 -3.40 -5.91 19.80
C VAL A 51 -3.80 -5.84 21.27
N TRP A 52 -4.68 -4.89 21.63
CA TRP A 52 -5.21 -4.78 22.98
C TRP A 52 -6.04 -6.02 23.36
N ARG A 53 -6.91 -6.49 22.46
CA ARG A 53 -7.72 -7.69 22.68
C ARG A 53 -6.85 -8.93 22.85
N ASP A 54 -5.84 -9.12 21.99
CA ASP A 54 -4.90 -10.24 22.08
C ASP A 54 -4.10 -10.22 23.40
N ARG A 55 -3.76 -9.03 23.88
CA ARG A 55 -3.14 -8.86 25.21
C ARG A 55 -4.06 -9.34 26.32
N GLN A 56 -5.33 -8.93 26.31
CA GLN A 56 -6.31 -9.34 27.33
C GLN A 56 -6.54 -10.85 27.30
N THR A 57 -6.67 -11.45 26.12
CA THR A 57 -6.84 -12.91 25.98
C THR A 57 -5.60 -13.66 26.45
N THR A 58 -4.40 -13.16 26.15
CA THR A 58 -3.15 -13.76 26.63
C THR A 58 -3.06 -13.73 28.15
N ILE A 59 -3.41 -12.61 28.79
CA ILE A 59 -3.44 -12.51 30.26
C ILE A 59 -4.45 -13.51 30.84
N ALA A 60 -5.69 -13.54 30.33
CA ALA A 60 -6.72 -14.45 30.83
C ALA A 60 -6.33 -15.94 30.69
N GLN A 61 -5.67 -16.32 29.59
CA GLN A 61 -5.15 -17.68 29.39
C GLN A 61 -4.05 -18.02 30.39
N MET A 62 -3.13 -17.09 30.66
CA MET A 62 -2.06 -17.30 31.63
C MET A 62 -2.57 -17.34 33.06
N GLU A 63 -3.61 -16.57 33.39
CA GLU A 63 -4.31 -16.65 34.67
C GLU A 63 -4.94 -18.03 34.86
N ALA A 64 -5.66 -18.53 33.85
CA ALA A 64 -6.24 -19.86 33.89
C ALA A 64 -5.17 -20.95 34.04
N LEU A 65 -4.07 -20.86 33.29
CA LEU A 65 -2.95 -21.79 33.40
C LEU A 65 -2.33 -21.77 34.80
N ALA A 66 -2.07 -20.59 35.37
CA ALA A 66 -1.52 -20.49 36.73
C ALA A 66 -2.46 -21.12 37.78
N VAL A 67 -3.77 -20.90 37.66
CA VAL A 67 -4.79 -21.50 38.52
C VAL A 67 -4.80 -23.02 38.39
N ASP A 68 -4.78 -23.54 37.17
CA ASP A 68 -4.81 -24.99 36.93
C ASP A 68 -3.52 -25.65 37.43
N MET A 69 -2.37 -25.00 37.27
CA MET A 69 -1.13 -25.44 37.90
C MET A 69 -1.27 -25.52 39.43
N ALA A 70 -1.86 -24.50 40.07
CA ALA A 70 -2.07 -24.50 41.52
C ALA A 70 -3.00 -25.63 41.97
N LYS A 71 -4.06 -25.95 41.22
CA LYS A 71 -4.94 -27.09 41.51
C LYS A 71 -4.22 -28.43 41.41
N VAL A 72 -3.41 -28.63 40.36
CA VAL A 72 -2.62 -29.86 40.19
C VAL A 72 -1.64 -30.04 41.35
N VAL A 73 -0.96 -28.96 41.74
CA VAL A 73 -0.03 -28.99 42.88
C VAL A 73 -0.77 -29.24 44.20
N GLU A 74 -1.92 -28.59 44.43
CA GLU A 74 -2.79 -28.87 45.60
C GLU A 74 -3.17 -30.34 45.68
N SER A 75 -3.67 -30.91 44.57
CA SER A 75 -4.06 -32.32 44.51
C SER A 75 -2.87 -33.25 44.77
N HIS A 76 -1.70 -32.91 44.26
CA HIS A 76 -0.47 -33.67 44.47
C HIS A 76 -0.03 -33.61 45.94
N VAL A 77 0.01 -32.42 46.55
CA VAL A 77 0.36 -32.23 47.97
C VAL A 77 -0.62 -33.00 48.87
N LEU A 78 -1.93 -32.93 48.60
CA LEU A 78 -2.94 -33.69 49.33
C LEU A 78 -2.70 -35.20 49.22
N HIS A 79 -2.47 -35.71 48.01
CA HIS A 79 -2.23 -37.13 47.79
C HIS A 79 -0.97 -37.63 48.52
N THR A 80 0.14 -36.92 48.38
CA THR A 80 1.41 -37.26 49.02
C THR A 80 1.32 -37.19 50.55
N THR A 81 0.69 -36.14 51.07
CA THR A 81 0.53 -35.99 52.52
C THR A 81 -0.41 -37.05 53.09
N LYS A 82 -1.49 -37.39 52.37
CA LYS A 82 -2.41 -38.46 52.79
C LYS A 82 -1.74 -39.83 52.80
N GLY A 83 -0.91 -40.14 51.80
CA GLY A 83 -0.14 -41.39 51.78
C GLY A 83 0.81 -41.51 52.97
N ALA A 84 1.54 -40.43 53.27
CA ALA A 84 2.39 -40.35 54.45
C ALA A 84 1.61 -40.47 55.76
N ASP A 85 0.48 -39.76 55.88
CA ASP A 85 -0.39 -39.81 57.05
C ASP A 85 -0.94 -41.23 57.31
N ILE A 86 -1.35 -41.95 56.27
CA ILE A 86 -1.79 -43.34 56.38
C ILE A 86 -0.65 -44.23 56.91
N ALA A 87 0.58 -44.06 56.39
CA ALA A 87 1.72 -44.84 56.86
C ALA A 87 2.08 -44.54 58.33
N LEU A 88 1.93 -43.29 58.79
CA LEU A 88 2.14 -42.92 60.20
C LEU A 88 1.08 -43.53 61.12
N HIS A 89 -0.19 -43.60 60.69
CA HIS A 89 -1.21 -44.34 61.45
C HIS A 89 -0.93 -45.83 61.50
N GLN A 90 -0.49 -46.43 60.38
CA GLN A 90 -0.10 -47.84 60.37
C GLN A 90 1.07 -48.09 61.32
N ALA A 91 2.03 -47.17 61.40
CA ALA A 91 3.12 -47.24 62.35
C ALA A 91 2.64 -47.21 63.81
N ALA A 92 1.70 -46.31 64.14
CA ALA A 92 1.07 -46.28 65.47
C ALA A 92 0.33 -47.60 65.79
N ALA A 93 -0.41 -48.15 64.82
CA ALA A 93 -1.08 -49.45 64.97
C ALA A 93 -0.10 -50.62 65.15
N VAL A 94 1.09 -50.54 64.54
CA VAL A 94 2.17 -51.51 64.76
C VAL A 94 2.73 -51.42 66.18
N VAL A 95 2.86 -50.20 66.74
CA VAL A 95 3.28 -50.02 68.14
C VAL A 95 2.25 -50.60 69.09
N ASP A 96 0.96 -50.33 68.87
CA ASP A 96 -0.14 -50.87 69.67
C ASP A 96 -0.14 -52.41 69.64
N ALA A 97 0.00 -53.01 68.45
CA ALA A 97 0.10 -54.47 68.30
C ALA A 97 1.37 -55.07 68.94
N ALA A 98 2.49 -54.34 68.98
CA ALA A 98 3.73 -54.77 69.61
C ALA A 98 3.72 -54.59 71.14
N GLY A 99 2.84 -53.73 71.67
CA GLY A 99 2.68 -53.41 73.08
C GLY A 99 3.67 -52.37 73.64
N SER A 100 4.73 -52.04 72.90
CA SER A 100 5.68 -50.96 73.24
C SER A 100 6.46 -50.49 72.00
N LEU A 101 7.08 -49.31 72.08
CA LEU A 101 7.93 -48.78 71.02
C LEU A 101 9.14 -49.69 70.75
N GLU A 102 9.75 -50.24 71.80
CA GLU A 102 10.94 -51.09 71.71
C GLU A 102 10.63 -52.45 71.08
N ALA A 103 9.46 -53.01 71.38
CA ALA A 103 9.01 -54.29 70.82
C ALA A 103 8.84 -54.24 69.29
N VAL A 104 8.67 -53.06 68.69
CA VAL A 104 8.60 -52.93 67.23
C VAL A 104 9.92 -53.35 66.54
N ARG A 105 11.06 -53.34 67.25
CA ARG A 105 12.36 -53.79 66.71
C ARG A 105 12.38 -55.29 66.35
N SER A 106 11.50 -56.11 66.92
CA SER A 106 11.48 -57.56 66.69
C SER A 106 10.60 -57.96 65.49
N HIS A 107 10.82 -59.19 65.00
CA HIS A 107 9.92 -59.80 64.03
C HIS A 107 8.55 -60.10 64.67
N PRO A 108 7.40 -59.87 63.99
CA PRO A 108 7.24 -59.38 62.61
C PRO A 108 7.05 -57.85 62.48
N TYR A 109 7.05 -57.10 63.58
CA TYR A 109 6.62 -55.70 63.64
C TYR A 109 7.51 -54.75 62.83
N TRP A 110 8.83 -54.95 62.85
CA TRP A 110 9.74 -54.12 62.06
C TRP A 110 9.46 -54.21 60.55
N TYR A 111 9.11 -55.40 60.04
CA TYR A 111 8.76 -55.58 58.62
C TYR A 111 7.47 -54.85 58.27
N ARG A 112 6.47 -54.85 59.15
CA ARG A 112 5.24 -54.07 58.94
C ARG A 112 5.52 -52.56 58.87
N LEU A 113 6.43 -52.07 59.72
CA LEU A 113 6.88 -50.68 59.68
C LEU A 113 7.58 -50.34 58.36
N ARG A 114 8.44 -51.23 57.87
CA ARG A 114 9.11 -51.10 56.58
C ARG A 114 8.12 -51.11 55.41
N ASP A 115 7.13 -52.00 55.45
CA ASP A 115 6.12 -52.11 54.40
C ASP A 115 5.19 -50.89 54.39
N ALA A 116 4.91 -50.27 55.54
CA ALA A 116 4.21 -48.99 55.62
C ALA A 116 4.98 -47.88 54.88
N LEU A 117 6.30 -47.76 55.11
CA LEU A 117 7.16 -46.80 54.40
C LEU A 117 7.23 -47.08 52.90
N ALA A 118 7.27 -48.35 52.48
CA ALA A 118 7.38 -48.72 51.07
C ALA A 118 6.18 -48.24 50.22
N ASN A 119 5.04 -47.97 50.86
CA ASN A 119 3.83 -47.45 50.21
C ASN A 119 3.73 -45.91 50.25
N VAL A 120 4.74 -45.20 50.76
CA VAL A 120 4.77 -43.73 50.79
C VAL A 120 5.56 -43.20 49.60
N ASP A 121 4.85 -42.64 48.62
CA ASP A 121 5.49 -41.95 47.49
C ASP A 121 6.37 -40.79 47.98
N GLY A 122 7.65 -40.82 47.61
CA GLY A 122 8.63 -39.82 48.04
C GLY A 122 9.10 -39.96 49.50
N GLY A 123 8.57 -40.93 50.26
CA GLY A 123 9.04 -41.27 51.60
C GLY A 123 10.47 -41.82 51.58
N GLU A 124 11.31 -41.33 52.49
CA GLU A 124 12.71 -41.75 52.63
C GLU A 124 12.94 -42.58 53.88
N THR A 125 12.34 -42.14 54.99
CA THR A 125 12.46 -42.81 56.28
C THR A 125 11.14 -42.74 57.02
N LEU A 126 10.93 -43.71 57.91
CA LEU A 126 9.86 -43.69 58.90
C LEU A 126 10.48 -44.06 60.24
N TRP A 127 10.40 -43.15 61.20
CA TRP A 127 11.03 -43.28 62.51
C TRP A 127 10.00 -43.12 63.64
N LEU A 128 10.18 -43.94 64.68
CA LEU A 128 9.47 -43.84 65.94
C LEU A 128 10.44 -43.31 67.00
N PHE A 129 10.03 -42.25 67.67
CA PHE A 129 10.75 -41.58 68.74
C PHE A 129 9.98 -41.71 70.05
N ASP A 130 10.68 -41.78 71.17
CA ASP A 130 10.06 -41.71 72.49
C ASP A 130 9.66 -40.27 72.87
N VAL A 131 9.05 -40.10 74.04
CA VAL A 131 8.64 -38.79 74.58
C VAL A 131 9.81 -37.84 74.90
N LYS A 132 11.05 -38.35 74.97
CA LYS A 132 12.27 -37.56 75.15
C LYS A 132 12.91 -37.19 73.81
N GLY A 133 12.34 -37.65 72.69
CA GLY A 133 12.82 -37.40 71.34
C GLY A 133 13.98 -38.31 70.93
N ASP A 134 14.27 -39.38 71.66
CA ASP A 134 15.29 -40.36 71.30
C ASP A 134 14.73 -41.35 70.27
N ALA A 135 15.52 -41.65 69.24
CA ALA A 135 15.12 -42.58 68.18
C ALA A 135 15.06 -44.01 68.69
N VAL A 136 13.88 -44.61 68.67
CA VAL A 136 13.66 -46.00 69.12
C VAL A 136 13.80 -46.96 67.94
N VAL A 137 13.05 -46.78 66.87
CA VAL A 137 13.10 -47.69 65.71
C VAL A 137 12.83 -46.93 64.43
N GLY A 138 13.52 -47.34 63.36
CA GLY A 138 13.36 -46.75 62.04
C GLY A 138 13.25 -47.80 60.95
N ALA A 139 12.48 -47.47 59.92
CA ALA A 139 12.47 -48.12 58.64
C ALA A 139 13.08 -47.18 57.57
N GLY A 140 13.78 -47.76 56.60
CA GLY A 140 14.53 -47.03 55.58
C GLY A 140 16.03 -47.19 55.78
N ARG A 141 16.77 -46.07 55.76
CA ARG A 141 18.24 -46.10 55.86
C ARG A 141 18.66 -46.36 57.31
N GLN A 142 19.33 -47.49 57.53
CA GLN A 142 19.82 -47.90 58.85
C GLN A 142 20.97 -46.98 59.29
N GLN A 143 20.97 -46.54 60.56
CA GLN A 143 22.00 -45.68 61.12
C GLN A 143 22.44 -46.18 62.50
N ASP A 144 23.76 -46.27 62.69
CA ASP A 144 24.37 -46.81 63.92
C ASP A 144 24.49 -45.76 65.03
N ARG A 145 24.21 -44.48 64.74
CA ARG A 145 24.35 -43.39 65.71
C ARG A 145 23.02 -43.08 66.40
N PRO A 146 23.02 -42.86 67.73
CA PRO A 146 21.84 -42.38 68.43
C PRO A 146 21.45 -40.99 67.91
N ILE A 147 20.16 -40.81 67.64
CA ILE A 147 19.57 -39.57 67.11
C ILE A 147 18.56 -39.08 68.13
N ASN A 148 18.70 -37.82 68.56
CA ASN A 148 17.70 -37.12 69.35
C ASN A 148 17.11 -35.97 68.52
N ILE A 149 15.79 -35.76 68.63
CA ILE A 149 15.05 -34.70 67.94
C ILE A 149 14.26 -33.79 68.88
N ALA A 150 14.52 -33.81 70.19
CA ALA A 150 13.77 -33.03 71.18
C ALA A 150 13.80 -31.51 70.94
N ASP A 151 14.89 -31.03 70.35
CA ASP A 151 15.09 -29.62 69.99
C ASP A 151 14.41 -29.23 68.67
N ARG A 152 13.86 -30.19 67.91
CA ARG A 152 13.27 -29.92 66.61
C ARG A 152 11.86 -29.31 66.77
N PRO A 153 11.54 -28.22 66.05
CA PRO A 153 10.23 -27.57 66.15
C PRO A 153 9.04 -28.49 65.87
N TYR A 154 9.18 -29.44 64.94
CA TYR A 154 8.10 -30.37 64.62
C TYR A 154 7.83 -31.38 65.74
N PHE A 155 8.86 -31.79 66.50
CA PHE A 155 8.70 -32.67 67.66
C PHE A 155 8.01 -31.91 68.79
N GLN A 156 8.47 -30.70 69.08
CA GLN A 156 7.87 -29.83 70.09
C GLN A 156 6.41 -29.51 69.78
N ALA A 157 6.06 -29.30 68.50
CA ALA A 157 4.68 -29.09 68.09
C ALA A 157 3.78 -30.30 68.35
N VAL A 158 4.25 -31.52 68.08
CA VAL A 158 3.52 -32.76 68.39
C VAL A 158 3.34 -32.90 69.91
N MET A 159 4.41 -32.70 70.69
CA MET A 159 4.35 -32.76 72.16
C MET A 159 3.47 -31.66 72.78
N ALA A 160 3.31 -30.53 72.10
CA ALA A 160 2.38 -29.46 72.46
C ALA A 160 0.91 -29.77 72.10
N GLY A 161 0.63 -30.95 71.52
CA GLY A 161 -0.73 -31.44 71.26
C GLY A 161 -1.16 -31.41 69.79
N ALA A 162 -0.27 -31.12 68.83
CA ALA A 162 -0.63 -31.17 67.41
C ALA A 162 -0.79 -32.62 66.93
N ASP A 163 -1.93 -32.93 66.30
CA ASP A 163 -2.23 -34.29 65.81
C ASP A 163 -1.52 -34.63 64.48
N LEU A 164 -1.19 -33.63 63.67
CA LEU A 164 -0.41 -33.75 62.43
C LEU A 164 0.46 -32.50 62.25
N VAL A 165 1.74 -32.70 61.99
CA VAL A 165 2.69 -31.62 61.77
C VAL A 165 3.46 -31.84 60.47
N ILE A 166 3.47 -30.82 59.61
CA ILE A 166 4.28 -30.78 58.39
C ILE A 166 5.35 -29.71 58.57
N SER A 167 6.61 -30.12 58.78
CA SER A 167 7.71 -29.18 58.99
C SER A 167 8.07 -28.39 57.72
N PRO A 168 8.73 -27.23 57.83
CA PRO A 168 9.41 -26.62 56.68
C PRO A 168 10.53 -27.52 56.14
N ALA A 169 11.01 -27.20 54.95
CA ALA A 169 12.20 -27.83 54.38
C ALA A 169 13.39 -27.64 55.31
N LEU A 170 14.07 -28.73 55.65
CA LEU A 170 15.20 -28.74 56.56
C LEU A 170 16.24 -29.75 56.08
N ARG A 171 17.47 -29.60 56.60
CA ARG A 171 18.52 -30.62 56.40
C ARG A 171 18.35 -31.75 57.41
N SER A 172 18.25 -32.96 56.86
CA SER A 172 18.17 -34.22 57.61
C SER A 172 19.40 -34.39 58.49
N ARG A 173 19.20 -34.81 59.75
CA ARG A 173 20.30 -35.20 60.66
C ARG A 173 20.96 -36.52 60.25
N LEU A 174 20.27 -37.32 59.44
CA LEU A 174 20.69 -38.66 59.08
C LEU A 174 21.79 -38.63 58.00
N ASP A 175 21.56 -37.80 56.97
CA ASP A 175 22.35 -37.81 55.74
C ASP A 175 22.50 -36.43 55.06
N ASN A 176 22.10 -35.36 55.74
CA ASN A 176 22.22 -33.97 55.28
C ASN A 176 21.45 -33.63 53.98
N ARG A 177 20.55 -34.51 53.53
CA ARG A 177 19.62 -34.22 52.42
C ARG A 177 18.54 -33.22 52.84
N ILE A 178 17.99 -32.52 51.85
CA ILE A 178 16.87 -31.59 52.07
C ILE A 178 15.58 -32.41 52.05
N ILE A 179 14.90 -32.40 53.19
CA ILE A 179 13.65 -33.12 53.40
C ILE A 179 12.65 -32.20 54.10
N PHE A 180 11.38 -32.59 54.07
CA PHE A 180 10.40 -32.10 55.04
C PHE A 180 9.86 -33.30 55.80
N ILE A 181 9.58 -33.11 57.09
CA ILE A 181 9.04 -34.12 57.98
C ILE A 181 7.52 -33.98 58.06
N ILE A 182 6.83 -35.12 58.01
CA ILE A 182 5.45 -35.26 58.46
C ILE A 182 5.50 -36.07 59.76
N ALA A 183 4.88 -35.57 60.83
CA ALA A 183 4.92 -36.20 62.15
C ALA A 183 3.56 -36.24 62.83
N ARG A 184 3.34 -37.29 63.63
CA ARG A 184 2.13 -37.52 64.43
C ARG A 184 2.46 -38.06 65.82
N PRO A 185 1.64 -37.76 66.83
CA PRO A 185 1.75 -38.40 68.13
C PRO A 185 1.32 -39.85 68.03
N ILE A 186 2.04 -40.74 68.72
CA ILE A 186 1.60 -42.09 69.02
C ILE A 186 0.99 -42.01 70.40
N ARG A 187 -0.30 -42.35 70.49
CA ARG A 187 -1.05 -42.31 71.75
C ARG A 187 -1.35 -43.73 72.21
N ASP A 188 -1.38 -43.93 73.52
CA ASP A 188 -1.90 -45.16 74.10
C ASP A 188 -3.45 -45.14 74.15
N TRP A 189 -4.03 -46.20 74.72
CA TRP A 189 -5.49 -46.33 74.89
C TRP A 189 -6.10 -45.29 75.87
N THR A 190 -5.28 -44.63 76.69
CA THR A 190 -5.71 -43.53 77.58
C THR A 190 -5.71 -42.18 76.86
N GLY A 191 -5.03 -42.08 75.71
CA GLY A 191 -4.84 -40.86 74.93
C GLY A 191 -3.54 -40.12 75.25
N GLU A 192 -2.72 -40.64 76.16
CA GLU A 192 -1.41 -40.09 76.50
C GLU A 192 -0.41 -40.32 75.36
N ILE A 193 0.42 -39.32 75.07
CA ILE A 193 1.44 -39.42 74.02
C ILE A 193 2.59 -40.28 74.56
N ILE A 194 2.77 -41.47 74.00
CA ILE A 194 3.86 -42.40 74.35
C ILE A 194 5.06 -42.26 73.43
N GLY A 195 4.91 -41.57 72.31
CA GLY A 195 5.99 -41.30 71.36
C GLY A 195 5.53 -40.51 70.15
N VAL A 196 6.43 -40.36 69.17
CA VAL A 196 6.18 -39.64 67.92
C VAL A 196 6.56 -40.50 66.74
N ALA A 197 5.61 -40.72 65.83
CA ALA A 197 5.88 -41.30 64.52
C ALA A 197 6.18 -40.16 63.54
N SER A 198 7.24 -40.29 62.76
CA SER A 198 7.56 -39.31 61.74
C SER A 198 8.09 -39.95 60.47
N THR A 199 7.84 -39.31 59.34
CA THR A 199 8.37 -39.70 58.05
C THR A 199 9.07 -38.53 57.38
N GLY A 200 10.29 -38.78 56.90
CA GLY A 200 11.04 -37.82 56.10
C GLY A 200 10.69 -37.96 54.63
N MET A 201 10.21 -36.88 54.03
CA MET A 201 9.80 -36.81 52.63
C MET A 201 10.89 -36.12 51.81
N ARG A 202 11.31 -36.74 50.69
CA ARG A 202 12.31 -36.15 49.80
C ARG A 202 11.72 -34.95 49.07
N THR A 203 12.35 -33.78 49.22
CA THR A 203 11.90 -32.61 48.47
C THR A 203 12.19 -32.75 46.98
N GLU A 204 13.22 -33.50 46.59
CA GLU A 204 13.56 -33.79 45.18
C GLU A 204 12.40 -34.41 44.41
N TRP A 205 11.60 -35.27 45.05
CA TRP A 205 10.45 -35.90 44.42
C TRP A 205 9.37 -34.86 44.03
N LEU A 206 9.09 -33.90 44.92
CA LEU A 206 8.19 -32.78 44.64
C LEU A 206 8.78 -31.83 43.59
N VAL A 207 10.07 -31.50 43.71
CA VAL A 207 10.77 -30.60 42.78
C VAL A 207 10.74 -31.15 41.36
N ASN A 208 11.01 -32.44 41.19
CA ASN A 208 10.99 -33.10 39.88
C ASN A 208 9.58 -33.11 39.27
N PHE A 209 8.55 -33.38 40.08
CA PHE A 209 7.17 -33.28 39.62
C PHE A 209 6.83 -31.85 39.17
N TYR A 210 7.20 -30.84 39.95
CA TYR A 210 6.96 -29.44 39.62
C TYR A 210 7.74 -28.97 38.38
N ALA A 211 8.92 -29.54 38.11
CA ALA A 211 9.72 -29.19 36.94
C ALA A 211 9.02 -29.54 35.61
N LEU A 212 8.16 -30.57 35.61
CA LEU A 212 7.36 -30.96 34.45
C LEU A 212 6.29 -29.91 34.09
N MET A 213 5.95 -29.02 35.02
CA MET A 213 4.92 -27.99 34.84
C MET A 213 5.47 -26.66 34.28
N SER A 214 6.69 -26.66 33.75
CA SER A 214 7.29 -25.46 33.15
C SER A 214 6.67 -25.09 31.79
N PHE A 215 6.19 -26.05 31.00
CA PHE A 215 5.53 -25.83 29.70
C PHE A 215 6.29 -24.87 28.75
N GLY A 216 7.63 -24.82 28.83
CA GLY A 216 8.44 -23.87 28.05
C GLY A 216 8.41 -22.42 28.55
N LEU A 217 7.77 -22.16 29.69
CA LEU A 217 7.72 -20.89 30.39
C LEU A 217 8.65 -20.93 31.60
N GLU A 218 9.08 -19.75 32.06
CA GLU A 218 9.78 -19.64 33.32
C GLU A 218 8.75 -19.62 34.47
N THR A 219 8.61 -20.75 35.16
CA THR A 219 7.61 -20.91 36.23
C THR A 219 8.27 -21.12 37.59
N THR A 220 7.49 -20.86 38.64
CA THR A 220 7.82 -21.24 40.00
C THR A 220 6.63 -21.94 40.65
N VAL A 221 6.92 -22.97 41.42
CA VAL A 221 5.97 -23.62 42.31
C VAL A 221 6.57 -23.58 43.71
N THR A 222 5.80 -23.09 44.68
CA THR A 222 6.21 -23.06 46.09
C THR A 222 5.06 -23.56 46.95
N VAL A 223 5.37 -24.45 47.88
CA VAL A 223 4.47 -24.87 48.96
C VAL A 223 4.98 -24.22 50.23
N PHE A 224 4.15 -23.37 50.81
CA PHE A 224 4.42 -22.71 52.08
C PHE A 224 3.59 -23.33 53.19
N ARG A 225 4.05 -23.20 54.43
CA ARG A 225 3.19 -23.25 55.61
C ARG A 225 2.42 -21.93 55.76
N THR A 226 1.32 -21.94 56.49
CA THR A 226 0.53 -20.71 56.79
C THR A 226 1.31 -19.65 57.58
N ASP A 227 2.39 -20.06 58.26
CA ASP A 227 3.35 -19.18 58.94
C ASP A 227 4.41 -18.57 58.01
N GLY A 228 4.38 -18.86 56.71
CA GLY A 228 5.28 -18.29 55.71
C GLY A 228 6.59 -19.05 55.47
N GLU A 229 6.87 -20.12 56.21
CA GLU A 229 8.04 -20.96 55.93
C GLU A 229 7.84 -21.85 54.70
N ILE A 230 8.94 -22.22 54.03
CA ILE A 230 8.93 -22.97 52.76
C ILE A 230 9.04 -24.47 53.03
N VAL A 231 8.10 -25.26 52.52
CA VAL A 231 8.10 -26.74 52.56
C VAL A 231 8.74 -27.33 51.30
N ALA A 232 8.38 -26.79 50.14
CA ALA A 232 8.94 -27.21 48.86
C ALA A 232 8.94 -26.04 47.89
N ARG A 233 9.93 -25.99 46.98
CA ARG A 233 10.04 -24.94 45.97
C ARG A 233 10.77 -25.44 44.74
N ASN A 234 10.30 -25.06 43.56
CA ASN A 234 11.05 -25.17 42.31
C ASN A 234 10.95 -23.84 41.55
N PRO A 235 12.05 -23.25 41.04
CA PRO A 235 13.46 -23.61 41.30
C PRO A 235 13.99 -23.11 42.66
N ASP A 236 15.23 -23.47 42.95
CA ASP A 236 16.07 -22.88 44.01
C ASP A 236 15.66 -23.15 45.46
N LEU A 237 15.13 -24.32 45.81
CA LEU A 237 14.80 -24.63 47.21
C LEU A 237 15.99 -24.46 48.17
N ALA A 238 17.17 -24.95 47.79
CA ALA A 238 18.33 -25.03 48.68
C ALA A 238 18.80 -23.66 49.22
N SER A 239 18.69 -22.60 48.43
CA SER A 239 19.10 -21.23 48.82
C SER A 239 18.03 -20.47 49.60
N GLN A 240 16.84 -21.06 49.76
CA GLN A 240 15.67 -20.44 50.38
C GLN A 240 15.28 -21.13 51.70
N ILE A 241 15.97 -22.21 52.09
CA ILE A 241 15.76 -22.90 53.38
C ILE A 241 15.96 -21.91 54.54
N GLY A 242 15.03 -21.95 55.50
CA GLY A 242 15.05 -21.09 56.70
C GLY A 242 14.60 -19.65 56.44
N LYS A 243 14.30 -19.26 55.20
CA LYS A 243 13.66 -17.97 54.92
C LYS A 243 12.15 -18.07 55.16
N ASN A 244 11.59 -16.98 55.61
CA ASN A 244 10.17 -16.87 55.91
C ASN A 244 9.54 -15.73 55.08
N ASN A 245 8.41 -16.02 54.44
CA ASN A 245 7.70 -15.11 53.55
C ASN A 245 6.40 -14.55 54.15
N ARG A 246 6.20 -14.64 55.47
CA ARG A 246 4.96 -14.22 56.17
C ARG A 246 4.62 -12.75 55.98
N ASN A 247 5.62 -11.91 55.75
CA ASN A 247 5.45 -10.48 55.47
C ASN A 247 5.19 -10.20 53.98
N GLY A 248 5.10 -11.25 53.16
CA GLY A 248 4.76 -11.24 51.73
C GLY A 248 3.37 -10.72 51.43
N PRO A 249 3.15 -10.12 50.24
CA PRO A 249 1.82 -9.76 49.76
C PRO A 249 0.84 -10.95 49.81
N LEU A 250 1.33 -12.17 49.55
CA LEU A 250 0.53 -13.39 49.65
C LEU A 250 -0.15 -13.53 51.02
N PHE A 251 0.61 -13.37 52.10
CA PHE A 251 0.14 -13.60 53.47
C PHE A 251 -0.47 -12.36 54.13
N GLN A 252 -0.06 -11.17 53.73
CA GLN A 252 -0.53 -9.91 54.32
C GLN A 252 -1.76 -9.35 53.61
N GLU A 253 -1.89 -9.54 52.29
CA GLU A 253 -2.93 -8.90 51.49
C GLU A 253 -3.90 -9.90 50.85
N GLN A 254 -3.39 -11.02 50.35
CA GLN A 254 -4.18 -11.94 49.51
C GLN A 254 -4.94 -12.99 50.33
N LEU A 255 -4.22 -13.82 51.10
CA LEU A 255 -4.81 -14.87 51.93
C LEU A 255 -5.88 -14.37 52.93
N PRO A 256 -5.72 -13.19 53.58
CA PRO A 256 -6.78 -12.67 54.45
C PRO A 256 -8.08 -12.30 53.71
N ARG A 257 -8.02 -12.03 52.39
CA ARG A 257 -9.20 -11.70 51.58
C ARG A 257 -9.90 -12.94 51.04
N SER A 258 -9.14 -13.94 50.63
CA SER A 258 -9.68 -15.17 50.03
C SER A 258 -8.70 -16.33 50.21
N PRO A 259 -9.18 -17.57 50.43
CA PRO A 259 -8.31 -18.76 50.50
C PRO A 259 -7.66 -19.11 49.16
N THR A 260 -8.19 -18.59 48.05
CA THR A 260 -7.66 -18.83 46.70
C THR A 260 -7.72 -17.55 45.88
N GLY A 261 -6.79 -17.35 44.96
CA GLY A 261 -6.83 -16.19 44.07
C GLY A 261 -5.71 -16.14 43.07
N VAL A 262 -5.75 -15.10 42.25
CA VAL A 262 -4.74 -14.77 41.24
C VAL A 262 -4.38 -13.30 41.38
N TYR A 263 -3.09 -12.99 41.28
CA TYR A 263 -2.61 -11.61 41.34
C TYR A 263 -1.22 -11.46 40.73
N TRP A 264 -0.87 -10.23 40.37
CA TRP A 264 0.51 -9.91 39.99
C TRP A 264 1.36 -9.76 41.25
N ALA A 265 2.38 -10.60 41.37
CA ALA A 265 3.23 -10.70 42.54
C ALA A 265 4.67 -10.38 42.17
N ARG A 266 5.29 -9.45 42.92
CA ARG A 266 6.74 -9.37 42.96
C ARG A 266 7.25 -10.32 44.03
N SER A 267 8.00 -11.34 43.63
CA SER A 267 8.49 -12.36 44.54
C SER A 267 9.54 -11.78 45.49
N MET A 268 9.33 -11.95 46.81
CA MET A 268 10.29 -11.55 47.83
C MET A 268 11.55 -12.42 47.86
N LEU A 269 11.50 -13.60 47.23
CA LEU A 269 12.57 -14.59 47.29
C LEU A 269 13.64 -14.39 46.21
N ASP A 270 13.26 -13.79 45.07
CA ASP A 270 14.13 -13.59 43.89
C ASP A 270 13.86 -12.27 43.12
N GLY A 271 12.92 -11.44 43.57
CA GLY A 271 12.67 -10.10 43.02
C GLY A 271 11.91 -10.05 41.68
N LYS A 272 11.65 -11.19 41.03
CA LYS A 272 10.97 -11.26 39.73
C LYS A 272 9.47 -11.03 39.85
N GLU A 273 8.89 -10.36 38.86
CA GLU A 273 7.45 -10.16 38.73
C GLU A 273 6.80 -11.36 38.06
N ARG A 274 5.73 -11.87 38.68
CA ARG A 274 5.03 -13.07 38.22
C ARG A 274 3.53 -12.88 38.27
N LEU A 275 2.84 -13.45 37.30
CA LEU A 275 1.42 -13.73 37.43
C LEU A 275 1.28 -14.96 38.31
N ALA A 276 0.73 -14.78 39.51
CA ALA A 276 0.71 -15.80 40.54
C ALA A 276 -0.70 -16.26 40.87
N ALA A 277 -0.87 -17.56 41.08
CA ALA A 277 -2.06 -18.15 41.64
C ALA A 277 -1.73 -18.83 42.97
N TYR A 278 -2.66 -18.79 43.92
CA TYR A 278 -2.47 -19.42 45.22
C TYR A 278 -3.73 -20.13 45.71
N ARG A 279 -3.52 -21.15 46.55
CA ARG A 279 -4.58 -21.96 47.16
C ARG A 279 -4.17 -22.39 48.56
N LEU A 280 -4.98 -22.04 49.56
CA LEU A 280 -4.87 -22.51 50.94
C LEU A 280 -5.48 -23.91 51.04
N ILE A 281 -4.76 -24.82 51.69
CA ILE A 281 -5.20 -26.15 52.09
C ILE A 281 -5.38 -26.12 53.61
N PRO A 282 -6.60 -25.84 54.11
CA PRO A 282 -6.82 -25.58 55.54
C PRO A 282 -6.44 -26.77 56.42
N ASP A 283 -6.82 -27.97 56.01
CA ASP A 283 -6.60 -29.21 56.77
C ASP A 283 -5.11 -29.51 57.04
N LEU A 284 -4.22 -29.01 56.17
CA LEU A 284 -2.78 -29.24 56.27
C LEU A 284 -2.01 -27.99 56.73
N ASN A 285 -2.67 -26.85 56.92
CA ASN A 285 -2.02 -25.54 57.14
C ASN A 285 -0.94 -25.23 56.08
N LEU A 286 -1.22 -25.58 54.82
CA LEU A 286 -0.32 -25.34 53.68
C LEU A 286 -0.94 -24.37 52.69
N VAL A 287 -0.09 -23.61 52.00
CA VAL A 287 -0.48 -22.72 50.90
C VAL A 287 0.34 -23.12 49.68
N VAL A 288 -0.36 -23.51 48.63
CA VAL A 288 0.23 -23.72 47.31
C VAL A 288 0.29 -22.38 46.60
N TYR A 289 1.44 -22.10 46.01
CA TYR A 289 1.70 -20.91 45.21
C TYR A 289 2.35 -21.32 43.90
N THR A 290 1.77 -20.89 42.79
CA THR A 290 2.34 -21.03 41.45
C THR A 290 2.53 -19.65 40.85
N GLY A 291 3.58 -19.47 40.06
CA GLY A 291 3.84 -18.19 39.41
C GLY A 291 4.48 -18.38 38.06
N ILE A 292 4.04 -17.60 37.08
CA ILE A 292 4.60 -17.54 35.73
C ILE A 292 5.30 -16.20 35.58
N ASP A 293 6.55 -16.19 35.14
CA ASP A 293 7.34 -14.97 34.92
C ASP A 293 6.67 -14.04 33.90
N SER A 294 6.51 -12.76 34.27
CA SER A 294 5.85 -11.76 33.43
C SER A 294 6.59 -11.53 32.10
N GLY A 295 7.92 -11.59 32.11
CA GLY A 295 8.76 -11.48 30.91
C GLY A 295 8.47 -12.60 29.93
N SER A 296 8.38 -13.85 30.41
CA SER A 296 8.04 -15.01 29.56
C SER A 296 6.62 -14.91 28.96
N VAL A 297 5.65 -14.41 29.73
CA VAL A 297 4.27 -14.19 29.26
C VAL A 297 4.24 -13.13 28.14
N PHE A 298 4.87 -11.99 28.37
CA PHE A 298 4.80 -10.88 27.40
C PHE A 298 5.75 -11.03 26.22
N ALA A 299 6.86 -11.76 26.33
CA ALA A 299 7.80 -11.95 25.23
C ALA A 299 7.14 -12.63 24.02
N ALA A 300 6.37 -13.70 24.25
CA ALA A 300 5.64 -14.41 23.20
C ALA A 300 4.57 -13.50 22.55
N TRP A 301 3.81 -12.76 23.36
CA TRP A 301 2.80 -11.81 22.89
C TRP A 301 3.41 -10.63 22.12
N GLN A 302 4.51 -10.06 22.60
CA GLN A 302 5.22 -8.96 21.95
C GLN A 302 5.74 -9.37 20.58
N SER A 303 6.38 -10.54 20.47
CA SER A 303 6.87 -11.05 19.18
C SER A 303 5.74 -11.24 18.17
N ARG A 304 4.65 -11.91 18.57
CA ARG A 304 3.46 -12.09 17.72
C ARG A 304 2.82 -10.76 17.31
N SER A 305 2.69 -9.83 18.25
CA SER A 305 2.08 -8.51 18.01
C SER A 305 2.94 -7.64 17.09
N LEU A 306 4.27 -7.68 17.23
CA LEU A 306 5.20 -6.93 16.38
C LEU A 306 5.13 -7.39 14.92
N TRP A 307 5.13 -8.70 14.67
CA TRP A 307 4.97 -9.23 13.32
C TRP A 307 3.63 -8.86 12.70
N PHE A 308 2.54 -8.99 13.47
CA PHE A 308 1.22 -8.56 13.01
C PHE A 308 1.17 -7.07 12.64
N VAL A 309 1.71 -6.19 13.49
CA VAL A 309 1.78 -4.75 13.21
C VAL A 309 2.65 -4.47 11.98
N ALA A 310 3.77 -5.17 11.82
CA ALA A 310 4.65 -5.04 10.66
C ALA A 310 3.95 -5.46 9.35
N GLU A 311 3.20 -6.57 9.36
CA GLU A 311 2.41 -7.03 8.21
C GLU A 311 1.31 -6.03 7.84
N VAL A 312 0.58 -5.50 8.82
CA VAL A 312 -0.44 -4.46 8.59
C VAL A 312 0.20 -3.17 8.06
N ALA A 313 1.35 -2.76 8.60
CA ALA A 313 2.05 -1.58 8.13
C ALA A 313 2.56 -1.75 6.68
N LEU A 314 3.16 -2.90 6.36
CA LEU A 314 3.67 -3.21 5.03
C LEU A 314 2.55 -3.23 3.98
N THR A 315 1.43 -3.90 4.29
CA THR A 315 0.26 -3.95 3.40
C THR A 315 -0.36 -2.57 3.21
N THR A 316 -0.43 -1.76 4.28
CA THR A 316 -0.91 -0.37 4.21
C THR A 316 -0.02 0.50 3.33
N ILE A 317 1.31 0.39 3.46
CA ILE A 317 2.27 1.10 2.60
C ILE A 317 2.11 0.66 1.15
N LEU A 318 1.95 -0.64 0.88
CA LEU A 318 1.74 -1.15 -0.48
C LEU A 318 0.44 -0.61 -1.09
N VAL A 319 -0.66 -0.61 -0.35
CA VAL A 319 -1.94 -0.05 -0.82
C VAL A 319 -1.81 1.44 -1.11
N LEU A 320 -1.19 2.22 -0.22
CA LEU A 320 -0.94 3.64 -0.47
C LEU A 320 -0.06 3.87 -1.70
N PHE A 321 0.99 3.06 -1.87
CA PHE A 321 1.86 3.12 -3.04
C PHE A 321 1.07 2.87 -4.33
N LEU A 322 0.25 1.82 -4.38
CA LEU A 322 -0.59 1.50 -5.55
C LEU A 322 -1.62 2.59 -5.84
N LEU A 323 -2.22 3.20 -4.81
CA LEU A 323 -3.14 4.32 -4.97
C LEU A 323 -2.44 5.57 -5.53
N LEU A 324 -1.26 5.92 -5.02
CA LEU A 324 -0.47 7.05 -5.50
C LEU A 324 0.04 6.81 -6.93
N TRP A 325 0.49 5.58 -7.21
CA TRP A 325 0.94 5.17 -8.54
C TRP A 325 -0.20 5.24 -9.55
N GLY A 326 -1.38 4.68 -9.23
CA GLY A 326 -2.58 4.76 -10.06
C GLY A 326 -3.06 6.20 -10.30
N ALA A 327 -3.08 7.04 -9.25
CA ALA A 327 -3.40 8.47 -9.39
C ALA A 327 -2.37 9.24 -10.24
N GLY A 328 -1.10 8.82 -10.21
CA GLY A 328 -0.04 9.34 -11.06
C GLY A 328 -0.22 8.94 -12.52
N MET A 329 -0.61 7.68 -12.78
CA MET A 329 -0.91 7.16 -14.11
C MET A 329 -2.08 7.92 -14.75
N ILE A 330 -3.20 8.07 -14.02
CA ILE A 330 -4.36 8.83 -14.50
C ILE A 330 -3.98 10.29 -14.81
N ARG A 331 -3.17 10.93 -13.95
CA ARG A 331 -2.65 12.29 -14.21
C ARG A 331 -1.79 12.36 -15.47
N ARG A 332 -0.93 11.36 -15.70
CA ARG A 332 -0.10 11.28 -16.91
C ARG A 332 -0.95 11.15 -18.16
N GLU A 333 -1.97 10.29 -18.15
CA GLU A 333 -2.89 10.15 -19.28
C GLU A 333 -3.61 11.46 -19.61
N HIS A 334 -4.14 12.16 -18.60
CA HIS A 334 -4.78 13.46 -18.81
C HIS A 334 -3.82 14.51 -19.35
N LEU A 335 -2.57 14.54 -18.87
CA LEU A 335 -1.53 15.43 -19.37
C LEU A 335 -1.18 15.14 -20.84
N VAL A 336 -1.08 13.87 -21.21
CA VAL A 336 -0.83 13.44 -22.59
C VAL A 336 -2.00 13.81 -23.49
N GLN A 337 -3.24 13.54 -23.08
CA GLN A 337 -4.45 13.93 -23.83
C GLN A 337 -4.53 15.44 -24.05
N LYS A 338 -4.26 16.23 -23.01
CA LYS A 338 -4.27 17.70 -23.11
C LYS A 338 -3.23 18.21 -24.10
N ARG A 339 -2.01 17.67 -24.06
CA ARG A 339 -0.94 18.02 -25.01
C ARG A 339 -1.28 17.62 -26.45
N ALA A 340 -1.92 16.48 -26.65
CA ALA A 340 -2.36 16.05 -27.98
C ALA A 340 -3.39 17.02 -28.58
N LEU A 341 -4.39 17.43 -27.78
CA LEU A 341 -5.38 18.44 -28.19
C LEU A 341 -4.74 19.79 -28.51
N GLU A 342 -3.81 20.27 -27.69
CA GLU A 342 -3.08 21.52 -27.93
C GLU A 342 -2.23 21.45 -29.21
N ALA A 343 -1.55 20.32 -29.45
CA ALA A 343 -0.75 20.10 -30.67
C ALA A 343 -1.61 20.05 -31.94
N GLU A 344 -2.77 19.39 -31.89
CA GLU A 344 -3.73 19.38 -33.01
C GLU A 344 -4.25 20.80 -33.32
N GLY A 345 -4.55 21.58 -32.28
CA GLY A 345 -4.97 22.98 -32.44
C GLY A 345 -3.88 23.84 -33.10
N ALA A 346 -2.65 23.74 -32.61
CA ALA A 346 -1.51 24.47 -33.17
C ALA A 346 -1.21 24.09 -34.62
N ALA A 347 -1.31 22.80 -34.97
CA ALA A 347 -1.11 22.33 -36.33
C ALA A 347 -2.17 22.88 -37.30
N ARG A 348 -3.45 22.89 -36.90
CA ARG A 348 -4.53 23.48 -37.72
C ARG A 348 -4.36 24.99 -37.92
N GLN A 349 -3.88 25.69 -36.90
CA GLN A 349 -3.67 27.13 -36.99
C GLN A 349 -2.50 27.46 -37.93
N LEU A 350 -1.40 26.72 -37.84
CA LEU A 350 -0.27 26.87 -38.75
C LEU A 350 -0.66 26.61 -40.22
N ASP A 351 -1.48 25.59 -40.47
CA ASP A 351 -1.99 25.27 -41.80
C ASP A 351 -2.85 26.43 -42.37
N ALA A 352 -3.73 27.01 -41.56
CA ALA A 352 -4.52 28.18 -41.93
C ALA A 352 -3.66 29.41 -42.25
N ASP A 353 -2.64 29.68 -41.43
CA ASP A 353 -1.71 30.80 -41.62
C ASP A 353 -0.90 30.63 -42.93
N LEU A 354 -0.42 29.42 -43.20
CA LEU A 354 0.27 29.10 -44.46
C LEU A 354 -0.64 29.27 -45.67
N HIS A 355 -1.90 28.86 -45.59
CA HIS A 355 -2.86 29.06 -46.67
C HIS A 355 -3.11 30.55 -46.97
N GLN A 356 -3.15 31.40 -45.95
CA GLN A 356 -3.34 32.84 -46.12
C GLN A 356 -2.06 33.53 -46.67
N ALA A 357 -0.87 33.10 -46.25
CA ALA A 357 0.40 33.66 -46.70
C ALA A 357 0.71 33.42 -48.19
N ARG A 358 0.00 32.50 -48.85
CA ARG A 358 0.20 32.15 -50.28
C ARG A 358 -0.66 32.98 -51.25
N ARG A 359 -1.40 33.97 -50.77
CA ARG A 359 -2.13 34.96 -51.58
C ARG A 359 -1.40 36.31 -51.57
N ASP A 360 -1.52 37.06 -52.67
CA ASP A 360 -1.04 38.43 -52.75
C ASP A 360 -1.86 39.32 -51.80
N THR A 361 -1.18 40.01 -50.87
CA THR A 361 -1.83 40.80 -49.82
C THR A 361 -2.57 42.02 -50.34
N LEU A 362 -2.24 42.50 -51.54
CA LEU A 362 -2.84 43.70 -52.11
C LEU A 362 -4.11 43.41 -52.92
N THR A 363 -4.08 42.36 -53.75
CA THR A 363 -5.15 42.02 -54.70
C THR A 363 -5.98 40.80 -54.27
N GLY A 364 -5.52 40.04 -53.27
CA GLY A 364 -6.16 38.80 -52.82
C GLY A 364 -6.05 37.63 -53.81
N LEU A 365 -5.39 37.83 -54.95
CA LEU A 365 -5.15 36.81 -55.96
C LEU A 365 -4.10 35.79 -55.48
N PRO A 366 -4.13 34.55 -55.98
CA PRO A 366 -3.00 33.62 -55.85
C PRO A 366 -1.66 34.30 -56.15
N ALA A 367 -0.74 34.29 -55.20
CA ALA A 367 0.65 34.69 -55.44
C ALA A 367 1.33 33.60 -56.29
N ARG A 368 2.49 33.90 -56.88
CA ARG A 368 3.24 33.01 -57.78
C ARG A 368 3.24 31.53 -57.36
N GLY A 369 3.56 31.23 -56.09
CA GLY A 369 3.61 29.85 -55.61
C GLY A 369 2.25 29.13 -55.59
N LEU A 370 1.15 29.81 -55.24
CA LEU A 370 -0.20 29.22 -55.27
C LEU A 370 -0.73 29.12 -56.70
N PHE A 371 -0.46 30.13 -57.52
CA PHE A 371 -0.84 30.12 -58.93
C PHE A 371 -0.23 28.92 -59.66
N LEU A 372 1.09 28.70 -59.53
CA LEU A 372 1.77 27.59 -60.21
C LEU A 372 1.26 26.23 -59.74
N GLU A 373 0.97 26.05 -58.44
CA GLU A 373 0.41 24.80 -57.92
C GLU A 373 -0.97 24.50 -58.52
N ILE A 374 -1.87 25.49 -58.52
CA ILE A 374 -3.22 25.32 -59.08
C ILE A 374 -3.14 25.10 -60.59
N ALA A 375 -2.29 25.85 -61.31
CA ALA A 375 -2.08 25.72 -62.74
C ALA A 375 -1.55 24.32 -63.12
N GLU A 376 -0.65 23.74 -62.33
CA GLU A 376 -0.16 22.37 -62.55
C GLU A 376 -1.27 21.32 -62.31
N GLY A 377 -2.15 21.56 -61.34
CA GLY A 377 -3.37 20.78 -61.16
C GLY A 377 -4.29 20.85 -62.39
N LEU A 378 -4.51 22.06 -62.92
CA LEU A 378 -5.31 22.28 -64.13
C LEU A 378 -4.69 21.64 -65.35
N ARG A 379 -3.36 21.68 -65.51
CA ARG A 379 -2.63 21.06 -66.61
C ARG A 379 -2.82 19.54 -66.63
N ARG A 380 -2.63 18.89 -65.48
CA ARG A 380 -2.85 17.44 -65.33
C ARG A 380 -4.31 17.06 -65.64
N SER A 381 -5.26 17.90 -65.26
CA SER A 381 -6.69 17.70 -65.55
C SER A 381 -7.02 17.90 -67.04
N ALA A 382 -6.46 18.93 -67.66
CA ALA A 382 -6.65 19.26 -69.07
C ALA A 382 -6.10 18.14 -69.98
N LYS A 383 -4.89 17.65 -69.70
CA LYS A 383 -4.25 16.54 -70.43
C LYS A 383 -5.11 15.28 -70.45
N LYS A 384 -5.74 14.92 -69.32
CA LYS A 384 -6.66 13.77 -69.24
C LYS A 384 -7.92 13.92 -70.10
N LYS A 385 -8.32 15.16 -70.40
CA LYS A 385 -9.53 15.50 -71.15
C LYS A 385 -9.25 15.88 -72.62
N GLY A 386 -8.01 15.72 -73.08
CA GLY A 386 -7.57 16.15 -74.41
C GLY A 386 -7.65 17.67 -74.63
N ALA A 387 -7.67 18.45 -73.54
CA ALA A 387 -7.67 19.91 -73.57
C ALA A 387 -6.26 20.45 -73.37
N ILE A 388 -6.03 21.70 -73.78
CA ILE A 388 -4.78 22.43 -73.55
C ILE A 388 -5.01 23.65 -72.66
N LEU A 389 -3.93 24.23 -72.16
CA LEU A 389 -3.96 25.49 -71.40
C LEU A 389 -3.45 26.65 -72.25
N ALA A 390 -4.02 27.82 -72.01
CA ALA A 390 -3.51 29.10 -72.49
C ALA A 390 -3.11 29.98 -71.31
N PHE A 391 -1.86 30.43 -71.31
CA PHE A 391 -1.32 31.38 -70.35
C PHE A 391 -1.26 32.76 -70.97
N LEU A 392 -1.93 33.71 -70.34
CA LEU A 392 -1.85 35.13 -70.66
C LEU A 392 -0.93 35.76 -69.62
N TYR A 393 0.29 36.10 -70.00
CA TYR A 393 1.22 36.87 -69.19
C TYR A 393 0.99 38.36 -69.44
N ILE A 394 0.72 39.12 -68.40
CA ILE A 394 0.20 40.49 -68.51
C ILE A 394 1.07 41.41 -67.68
N ASP A 395 1.51 42.51 -68.27
CA ASP A 395 2.28 43.55 -67.60
C ASP A 395 1.65 44.92 -67.88
N LEU A 396 1.60 45.78 -66.86
CA LEU A 396 0.98 47.09 -66.96
C LEU A 396 1.96 48.13 -67.53
N ASP A 397 1.68 48.55 -68.76
CA ASP A 397 2.47 49.56 -69.44
C ASP A 397 2.36 50.92 -68.74
N GLY A 398 3.52 51.48 -68.36
CA GLY A 398 3.59 52.82 -67.76
C GLY A 398 3.28 52.87 -66.26
N PHE A 399 3.08 51.73 -65.61
CA PHE A 399 2.74 51.65 -64.18
C PHE A 399 3.79 52.31 -63.27
N LYS A 400 5.08 52.15 -63.57
CA LYS A 400 6.15 52.86 -62.85
C LYS A 400 5.96 54.38 -62.87
N GLY A 401 5.51 54.94 -63.99
CA GLY A 401 5.24 56.38 -64.12
C GLY A 401 4.07 56.86 -63.25
N VAL A 402 3.08 56.00 -62.99
CA VAL A 402 2.00 56.29 -62.03
C VAL A 402 2.55 56.32 -60.60
N ASN A 403 3.37 55.35 -60.23
CA ASN A 403 4.02 55.34 -58.91
C ASN A 403 4.92 56.55 -58.70
N ASP A 404 5.73 56.89 -59.71
CA ASP A 404 6.69 58.00 -59.63
C ASP A 404 5.98 59.37 -59.53
N ARG A 405 4.79 59.52 -60.13
CA ARG A 405 4.04 60.79 -60.18
C ARG A 405 3.00 60.94 -59.06
N HIS A 406 2.35 59.86 -58.67
CA HIS A 406 1.18 59.88 -57.77
C HIS A 406 1.38 59.07 -56.48
N GLY A 407 2.57 58.47 -56.30
CA GLY A 407 2.91 57.67 -55.14
C GLY A 407 2.36 56.24 -55.21
N HIS A 408 2.95 55.37 -54.39
CA HIS A 408 2.63 53.94 -54.36
C HIS A 408 1.19 53.64 -53.95
N GLU A 409 0.55 54.47 -53.12
CA GLU A 409 -0.85 54.25 -52.72
C GLU A 409 -1.81 54.36 -53.93
N GLN A 410 -1.52 55.25 -54.87
CA GLN A 410 -2.28 55.37 -56.11
C GLN A 410 -2.00 54.20 -57.05
N GLY A 411 -0.73 53.75 -57.14
CA GLY A 411 -0.38 52.52 -57.85
C GLY A 411 -1.09 51.28 -57.29
N ASP A 412 -1.22 51.18 -55.98
CA ASP A 412 -1.95 50.10 -55.32
C ASP A 412 -3.44 50.10 -55.67
N LYS A 413 -4.07 51.28 -55.77
CA LYS A 413 -5.45 51.41 -56.26
C LYS A 413 -5.57 50.96 -57.72
N VAL A 414 -4.59 51.30 -58.56
CA VAL A 414 -4.53 50.83 -59.96
C VAL A 414 -4.45 49.31 -60.00
N LEU A 415 -3.54 48.70 -59.24
CA LEU A 415 -3.35 47.25 -59.20
C LEU A 415 -4.61 46.50 -58.74
N ARG A 416 -5.31 46.99 -57.70
CA ARG A 416 -6.59 46.40 -57.26
C ARG A 416 -7.67 46.52 -58.33
N THR A 417 -7.77 47.68 -58.97
CA THR A 417 -8.78 47.94 -60.01
C THR A 417 -8.53 47.05 -61.23
N VAL A 418 -7.27 46.92 -61.65
CA VAL A 418 -6.89 46.05 -62.77
C VAL A 418 -7.10 44.58 -62.43
N ALA A 419 -6.78 44.14 -61.21
CA ALA A 419 -7.09 42.78 -60.74
C ALA A 419 -8.59 42.48 -60.82
N GLU A 420 -9.46 43.44 -60.46
CA GLU A 420 -10.91 43.28 -60.54
C GLU A 420 -11.42 43.25 -61.99
N ILE A 421 -10.81 44.04 -62.89
CA ILE A 421 -11.06 43.97 -64.34
C ILE A 421 -10.72 42.59 -64.90
N MET A 422 -9.56 42.06 -64.53
CA MET A 422 -9.16 40.73 -64.96
C MET A 422 -10.13 39.68 -64.42
N ARG A 423 -10.52 39.78 -63.14
CA ARG A 423 -11.47 38.86 -62.50
C ARG A 423 -12.84 38.85 -63.20
N ARG A 424 -13.39 40.01 -63.57
CA ARG A 424 -14.68 40.09 -64.30
C ARG A 424 -14.58 39.65 -65.77
N THR A 425 -13.38 39.70 -66.34
CA THR A 425 -13.12 39.31 -67.74
C THR A 425 -12.88 37.81 -67.88
N THR A 426 -12.42 37.16 -66.80
CA THR A 426 -12.31 35.71 -66.69
C THR A 426 -13.62 35.07 -66.25
N ARG A 427 -13.86 33.82 -66.67
CA ARG A 427 -15.04 33.04 -66.23
C ARG A 427 -14.71 32.17 -65.02
N ASP A 428 -15.75 31.65 -64.39
CA ASP A 428 -15.62 30.61 -63.36
C ASP A 428 -14.89 29.39 -63.94
N GLY A 429 -13.74 29.04 -63.35
CA GLY A 429 -12.85 27.96 -63.79
C GLY A 429 -11.55 28.41 -64.44
N ASP A 430 -11.42 29.69 -64.80
CA ASP A 430 -10.13 30.29 -65.17
C ASP A 430 -9.33 30.64 -63.90
N LEU A 431 -8.01 30.53 -63.97
CA LEU A 431 -7.13 30.85 -62.85
C LEU A 431 -6.43 32.19 -63.10
N LEU A 432 -6.66 33.16 -62.22
CA LEU A 432 -5.99 34.47 -62.22
C LEU A 432 -4.99 34.54 -61.06
N GLY A 433 -3.78 35.01 -61.30
CA GLY A 433 -2.75 35.21 -60.29
C GLY A 433 -1.98 36.52 -60.49
N ARG A 434 -1.33 37.00 -59.43
CA ARG A 434 -0.37 38.11 -59.48
C ARG A 434 1.01 37.57 -59.14
N LEU A 435 1.96 37.70 -60.07
CA LEU A 435 3.28 37.11 -59.91
C LEU A 435 4.25 38.03 -59.15
N GLY A 436 4.01 39.34 -59.22
CA GLY A 436 4.76 40.37 -58.50
C GLY A 436 4.63 41.72 -59.22
N GLY A 437 4.86 42.83 -58.52
CA GLY A 437 4.83 44.17 -59.14
C GLY A 437 3.54 44.45 -59.92
N ASP A 438 3.68 44.75 -61.19
CA ASP A 438 2.63 44.98 -62.20
C ASP A 438 2.33 43.76 -63.08
N GLU A 439 2.86 42.58 -62.73
CA GLU A 439 2.72 41.35 -63.51
C GLU A 439 1.54 40.49 -63.02
N PHE A 440 0.61 40.24 -63.93
CA PHE A 440 -0.52 39.35 -63.74
C PHE A 440 -0.44 38.18 -64.72
N VAL A 441 -1.07 37.08 -64.34
CA VAL A 441 -1.14 35.90 -65.18
C VAL A 441 -2.54 35.30 -65.13
N ILE A 442 -3.05 34.92 -66.30
CA ILE A 442 -4.30 34.18 -66.41
C ILE A 442 -4.01 32.83 -67.07
N CYS A 443 -4.54 31.76 -66.51
CA CYS A 443 -4.52 30.42 -67.06
C CYS A 443 -5.94 30.02 -67.44
N LEU A 444 -6.16 29.82 -68.72
CA LEU A 444 -7.41 29.36 -69.32
C LEU A 444 -7.27 27.90 -69.73
N SER A 445 -8.35 27.13 -69.65
CA SER A 445 -8.40 25.74 -70.15
C SER A 445 -9.45 25.58 -71.25
N GLY A 446 -9.11 24.85 -72.33
CA GLY A 446 -10.03 24.55 -73.43
C GLY A 446 -9.40 23.68 -74.51
N HIS A 447 -10.18 23.29 -75.52
CA HIS A 447 -9.69 22.52 -76.68
C HIS A 447 -9.19 23.45 -77.78
N ALA A 448 -8.23 23.00 -78.60
CA ALA A 448 -7.78 23.73 -79.79
C ALA A 448 -8.75 23.47 -80.97
N PRO A 449 -9.05 24.48 -81.83
CA PRO A 449 -8.51 25.84 -81.88
C PRO A 449 -9.21 26.85 -80.96
N ASP A 450 -10.31 26.46 -80.30
CA ASP A 450 -11.20 27.37 -79.57
C ASP A 450 -10.52 28.15 -78.45
N VAL A 451 -9.67 27.49 -77.65
CA VAL A 451 -8.94 28.12 -76.55
C VAL A 451 -8.03 29.26 -77.01
N ARG A 452 -7.51 29.19 -78.24
CA ARG A 452 -6.73 30.28 -78.84
C ARG A 452 -7.62 31.50 -79.07
N ALA A 453 -8.80 31.30 -79.65
CA ALA A 453 -9.77 32.37 -79.89
C ALA A 453 -10.31 32.97 -78.57
N VAL A 454 -10.52 32.13 -77.54
CA VAL A 454 -10.89 32.61 -76.20
C VAL A 454 -9.75 33.43 -75.58
N ALA A 455 -8.50 32.96 -75.64
CA ALA A 455 -7.35 33.67 -75.07
C ALA A 455 -7.13 35.04 -75.74
N THR A 456 -7.22 35.12 -77.07
CA THR A 456 -7.09 36.41 -77.78
C THR A 456 -8.28 37.33 -77.50
N GLY A 457 -9.49 36.79 -77.37
CA GLY A 457 -10.69 37.54 -76.98
C GLY A 457 -10.61 38.12 -75.56
N VAL A 458 -10.13 37.33 -74.60
CA VAL A 458 -9.87 37.75 -73.21
C VAL A 458 -8.77 38.82 -73.20
N ALA A 459 -7.66 38.61 -73.91
CA ALA A 459 -6.58 39.59 -73.99
C ALA A 459 -7.03 40.94 -74.58
N ALA A 460 -7.77 40.90 -75.69
CA ALA A 460 -8.32 42.10 -76.32
C ALA A 460 -9.29 42.87 -75.40
N ARG A 461 -10.12 42.14 -74.65
CA ARG A 461 -11.05 42.75 -73.68
C ARG A 461 -10.30 43.40 -72.51
N ILE A 462 -9.31 42.73 -71.94
CA ILE A 462 -8.48 43.29 -70.85
C ILE A 462 -7.77 44.56 -71.32
N ILE A 463 -7.13 44.54 -72.51
CA ILE A 463 -6.44 45.71 -73.05
C ILE A 463 -7.38 46.90 -73.23
N LYS A 464 -8.58 46.65 -73.77
CA LYS A 464 -9.60 47.68 -73.94
C LYS A 464 -10.05 48.24 -72.58
N GLU A 465 -10.45 47.37 -71.65
CA GLU A 465 -10.99 47.80 -70.37
C GLU A 465 -9.94 48.49 -69.47
N VAL A 466 -8.67 48.07 -69.53
CA VAL A 466 -7.58 48.75 -68.80
C VAL A 466 -7.30 50.13 -69.41
N ARG A 467 -7.35 50.26 -70.74
CA ARG A 467 -7.18 51.54 -71.42
C ARG A 467 -8.33 52.51 -71.11
N ASP A 468 -9.56 52.02 -71.08
CA ASP A 468 -10.78 52.81 -70.87
C ASP A 468 -10.90 53.36 -69.42
N LEU A 469 -10.05 52.89 -68.49
CA LEU A 469 -10.01 53.39 -67.11
C LEU A 469 -9.42 54.82 -66.98
N ASP A 470 -8.68 55.30 -67.98
CA ASP A 470 -7.97 56.59 -67.97
C ASP A 470 -7.05 56.79 -66.74
N LEU A 471 -6.49 55.69 -66.20
CA LEU A 471 -5.57 55.72 -65.05
C LEU A 471 -4.10 55.91 -65.44
N GLY A 472 -3.83 56.34 -66.69
CA GLY A 472 -2.48 56.53 -67.21
C GLY A 472 -1.67 55.24 -67.39
N VAL A 473 -2.32 54.08 -67.37
CA VAL A 473 -1.71 52.76 -67.61
C VAL A 473 -2.35 52.06 -68.81
N GLY A 474 -1.54 51.35 -69.57
CA GLY A 474 -2.01 50.33 -70.51
C GLY A 474 -1.67 48.93 -69.99
N CYS A 475 -1.89 47.91 -70.80
CA CYS A 475 -1.27 46.61 -70.55
C CYS A 475 -0.82 45.96 -71.86
N SER A 476 0.29 45.22 -71.77
CA SER A 476 0.79 44.38 -72.84
C SER A 476 0.59 42.93 -72.42
N ILE A 477 0.06 42.12 -73.33
CA ILE A 477 -0.33 40.73 -73.03
C ILE A 477 0.37 39.78 -74.00
N GLY A 478 0.99 38.75 -73.45
CA GLY A 478 1.56 37.66 -74.21
C GLY A 478 0.82 36.37 -73.98
N ILE A 479 0.54 35.64 -75.06
CA ILE A 479 -0.22 34.39 -75.00
C ILE A 479 0.72 33.23 -75.36
N GLY A 480 0.85 32.28 -74.43
CA GLY A 480 1.55 31.01 -74.61
C GLY A 480 0.57 29.85 -74.44
N LEU A 481 0.65 28.84 -75.30
CA LEU A 481 -0.20 27.65 -75.24
C LEU A 481 0.65 26.45 -74.82
N THR A 482 0.07 25.53 -74.05
CA THR A 482 0.66 24.19 -73.91
C THR A 482 0.38 23.41 -75.20
N ALA A 483 1.41 23.01 -75.93
CA ALA A 483 1.32 22.28 -77.20
C ALA A 483 2.24 21.04 -77.15
N GLU A 484 2.28 20.21 -78.21
CA GLU A 484 3.12 18.99 -78.23
C GLU A 484 4.60 19.31 -77.92
N ASP A 485 5.12 20.41 -78.46
CA ASP A 485 6.52 20.85 -78.26
C ASP A 485 6.74 21.62 -76.94
N CYS A 486 5.70 21.79 -76.12
CA CYS A 486 5.70 22.58 -74.89
C CYS A 486 4.63 22.08 -73.90
N ASP A 487 4.86 20.90 -73.29
CA ASP A 487 3.91 20.23 -72.37
C ASP A 487 4.05 20.65 -70.90
N ASP A 488 5.08 21.44 -70.54
CA ASP A 488 5.27 21.91 -69.16
C ASP A 488 4.83 23.38 -68.95
N LEU A 489 4.47 23.68 -67.70
CA LEU A 489 3.98 25.01 -67.28
C LEU A 489 5.04 26.10 -67.47
N ALA A 490 6.32 25.79 -67.23
CA ALA A 490 7.40 26.76 -67.30
C ALA A 490 7.64 27.22 -68.74
N CYS A 491 7.58 26.28 -69.69
CA CYS A 491 7.66 26.50 -71.11
C CYS A 491 6.49 27.39 -71.57
N ALA A 492 5.24 27.06 -71.24
CA ALA A 492 4.09 27.84 -71.69
C ALA A 492 4.09 29.27 -71.13
N LEU A 493 4.51 29.46 -69.87
CA LEU A 493 4.71 30.79 -69.28
C LEU A 493 5.86 31.56 -69.95
N HIS A 494 6.96 30.89 -70.29
CA HIS A 494 8.08 31.51 -70.99
C HIS A 494 7.68 31.96 -72.41
N LEU A 495 6.90 31.15 -73.13
CA LEU A 495 6.35 31.53 -74.44
C LEU A 495 5.40 32.73 -74.32
N ALA A 496 4.57 32.76 -73.27
CA ALA A 496 3.70 33.88 -72.98
C ALA A 496 4.50 35.15 -72.69
N ASP A 497 5.51 35.10 -71.82
CA ASP A 497 6.39 36.23 -71.51
C ASP A 497 7.13 36.75 -72.76
N ALA A 498 7.70 35.85 -73.57
CA ALA A 498 8.36 36.21 -74.83
C ALA A 498 7.38 36.89 -75.82
N ALA A 499 6.13 36.42 -75.89
CA ALA A 499 5.10 37.06 -76.69
C ALA A 499 4.72 38.45 -76.14
N MET A 500 4.58 38.59 -74.82
CA MET A 500 4.29 39.87 -74.17
C MET A 500 5.39 40.90 -74.46
N TYR A 501 6.65 40.47 -74.39
CA TYR A 501 7.79 41.32 -74.71
C TYR A 501 7.78 41.79 -76.18
N ARG A 502 7.34 40.94 -77.12
CA ARG A 502 7.13 41.37 -78.53
C ARG A 502 6.02 42.41 -78.64
N ALA A 503 4.91 42.24 -77.92
CA ALA A 503 3.84 43.24 -77.88
C ALA A 503 4.32 44.60 -77.34
N LYS A 504 5.17 44.59 -76.29
CA LYS A 504 5.81 45.80 -75.76
C LYS A 504 6.69 46.51 -76.79
N LYS A 505 7.50 45.76 -77.55
CA LYS A 505 8.37 46.32 -78.60
C LYS A 505 7.59 46.90 -79.78
N ALA A 506 6.40 46.36 -80.07
CA ALA A 506 5.56 46.78 -81.18
C ALA A 506 4.73 48.06 -80.90
N GLY A 507 4.94 48.73 -79.76
CA GLY A 507 4.25 49.99 -79.43
C GLY A 507 3.44 49.97 -78.14
N LYS A 508 3.44 48.86 -77.38
CA LYS A 508 2.69 48.65 -76.12
C LYS A 508 1.18 48.69 -76.30
N GLY A 509 0.42 48.32 -75.26
CA GLY A 509 -1.04 48.37 -75.29
C GLY A 509 -1.69 47.40 -76.30
N ALA A 510 -1.02 46.28 -76.59
CA ALA A 510 -1.43 45.26 -77.55
C ALA A 510 -1.17 43.86 -76.98
N TRP A 511 -1.75 42.85 -77.62
CA TRP A 511 -1.44 41.45 -77.32
C TRP A 511 -0.64 40.82 -78.44
N SER A 512 0.17 39.82 -78.11
CA SER A 512 0.86 38.96 -79.08
C SER A 512 0.74 37.51 -78.64
N ILE A 513 0.66 36.60 -79.61
CA ILE A 513 0.65 35.16 -79.36
C ILE A 513 1.95 34.54 -79.86
N HIS A 514 2.47 33.57 -79.13
CA HIS A 514 3.57 32.75 -79.65
C HIS A 514 3.07 31.88 -80.81
N GLU A 515 3.73 32.02 -81.97
CA GLU A 515 3.50 31.17 -83.15
C GLU A 515 4.77 30.33 -83.35
N PRO A 516 4.67 29.00 -83.47
CA PRO A 516 5.81 28.18 -83.83
C PRO A 516 6.30 28.60 -85.22
N ALA A 517 7.61 28.73 -85.39
CA ALA A 517 8.21 29.09 -86.67
C ALA A 517 7.80 28.08 -87.75
N GLN A 518 7.06 28.52 -88.77
CA GLN A 518 6.88 27.74 -90.00
C GLN A 518 8.18 27.81 -90.80
N GLU A 519 8.89 26.69 -90.96
CA GLU A 519 10.00 26.58 -91.92
C GLU A 519 9.47 26.79 -93.36
N PRO A 520 10.09 27.65 -94.19
CA PRO A 520 9.72 27.77 -95.60
C PRO A 520 10.14 26.53 -96.38
N CYS A 521 9.18 25.88 -97.04
CA CYS A 521 9.40 24.76 -97.95
C CYS A 521 10.15 25.25 -99.22
N LEU A 522 11.47 25.06 -99.28
CA LEU A 522 12.33 25.37 -100.42
C LEU A 522 12.67 24.09 -101.21
N SER A 523 11.72 23.55 -101.98
CA SER A 523 12.02 22.67 -103.13
C SER A 523 10.77 22.31 -103.96
N CYS A 524 10.32 23.20 -104.85
CA CYS A 524 9.65 22.80 -106.10
C CYS A 524 9.51 24.00 -107.07
N ASN A 525 10.46 24.17 -107.99
CA ASN A 525 10.24 24.55 -109.40
C ASN A 525 11.54 25.06 -110.04
N SER A 526 12.18 24.20 -110.84
CA SER A 526 12.97 24.65 -112.00
C SER A 526 13.15 23.49 -112.98
N GLU A 527 12.28 23.40 -113.99
CA GLU A 527 12.67 22.88 -115.30
C GLU A 527 12.20 23.83 -116.41
N MET A 528 13.21 24.28 -117.19
CA MET A 528 13.23 24.65 -118.61
C MET A 528 12.45 25.86 -119.16
N VAL A 529 13.22 26.84 -119.67
CA VAL A 529 13.35 27.25 -121.10
C VAL A 529 14.78 27.88 -121.21
N ALA A 530 15.71 27.59 -122.13
CA ALA A 530 15.75 27.02 -123.48
C ALA A 530 17.02 26.16 -123.68
#